data_AF-A0A432UQM3-F1
#
_entry.id   AF-A0A432UQM3-F1
#
_cell.length_a   1.000
_cell.length_b   1.000
_cell.length_c   1.000
_cell.angle_alpha   90.00
_cell.angle_beta   90.00
_cell.angle_gamma   90.00
#
_symmetry.space_group_name_H-M   'P 1'
#
loop_
_entity.id
_entity.type
_entity.pdbx_description
1 polymer ?
#
loop_
_entity_poly.entity_id
_entity_poly.type
_entity_poly.pdbx_seq_one_letter_code
_entity_poly.pdbx_strand_id
1 'polypeptide(L)' 'KERGLYAYRFQGRRFDAGDKLGYLKATVHIALDHPEIGPAFKKYLMEVADNL' A
#
# COMPACT_ATOMS: atom_id res chain seq x y z
N LYS A 1 2.18 -38.29 14.57
CA LYS A 1 3.21 -37.74 13.65
C LYS A 1 3.11 -36.23 13.71
N GLU A 2 4.13 -35.55 14.23
CA GLU A 2 4.22 -34.09 14.11
C GLU A 2 4.51 -33.73 12.65
N ARG A 3 3.81 -32.70 12.15
CA ARG A 3 4.06 -32.11 10.83
C ARG A 3 4.98 -30.91 11.01
N GLY A 4 5.99 -30.77 10.17
CA GLY A 4 6.94 -29.66 10.23
C GLY A 4 6.28 -28.31 9.91
N LEU A 5 6.79 -27.24 10.54
CA LEU A 5 6.45 -25.85 10.22
C LEU A 5 7.42 -25.33 9.16
N TYR A 6 6.89 -24.75 8.09
CA TYR A 6 7.68 -24.17 7.00
C TYR A 6 7.46 -22.65 6.97
N ALA A 7 8.53 -21.90 6.69
CA ALA A 7 8.47 -20.47 6.44
C ALA A 7 8.84 -20.17 4.98
N TYR A 8 8.15 -19.22 4.37
CA TYR A 8 8.41 -18.76 3.01
C TYR A 8 8.72 -17.27 3.01
N ARG A 9 9.87 -16.88 2.45
CA ARG A 9 10.19 -15.49 2.18
C ARG A 9 9.58 -15.11 0.84
N PHE A 10 8.43 -14.44 0.87
CA PHE A 10 7.83 -13.92 -0.35
C PHE A 10 8.57 -12.69 -0.87
N GLN A 11 8.47 -12.46 -2.18
CA GLN A 11 8.87 -11.22 -2.82
C GLN A 11 7.61 -10.40 -3.10
N GLY A 12 7.60 -9.15 -2.67
CA GLY A 12 6.47 -8.26 -2.83
C GLY A 12 6.46 -7.17 -1.78
N ARG A 13 5.47 -6.28 -1.88
CA ARG A 13 5.24 -5.23 -0.90
C ARG A 13 4.14 -5.67 0.06
N ARG A 14 4.44 -5.66 1.37
CA ARG A 14 3.45 -5.89 2.42
C ARG A 14 3.00 -4.55 2.99
N PHE A 15 1.69 -4.35 3.07
CA PHE A 15 1.09 -3.31 3.89
C PHE A 15 0.43 -3.96 5.08
N ASP A 16 0.61 -3.36 6.26
CA ASP A 16 -0.07 -3.81 7.46
C ASP A 16 -1.39 -3.04 7.61
N ALA A 17 -2.49 -3.67 7.21
CA ALA A 17 -3.80 -3.04 7.31
C ALA A 17 -4.36 -3.05 8.75
N GLY A 18 -3.69 -3.73 9.70
CA GLY A 18 -4.08 -3.76 11.10
C GLY A 18 -3.70 -2.48 11.86
N ASP A 19 -2.78 -1.68 11.31
CA ASP A 19 -2.40 -0.38 11.86
C ASP A 19 -2.96 0.76 10.99
N LYS A 20 -3.38 1.86 11.63
CA LYS A 20 -4.05 2.98 10.95
C LYS A 20 -3.17 3.62 9.87
N LEU A 21 -1.86 3.72 10.11
CA LEU A 21 -0.94 4.34 9.18
C LEU A 21 -0.66 3.40 8.00
N GLY A 22 -0.51 2.10 8.25
CA GLY A 22 -0.33 1.06 7.26
C GLY A 22 -1.55 0.91 6.35
N TYR A 23 -2.77 1.04 6.91
CA TYR A 23 -4.00 1.15 6.13
C TYR A 23 -3.95 2.36 5.17
N LEU A 24 -3.63 3.56 5.66
CA LEU A 24 -3.54 4.75 4.80
C LEU A 24 -2.47 4.61 3.72
N LYS A 25 -1.32 4.02 4.04
CA LYS A 25 -0.27 3.72 3.06
C LYS A 25 -0.76 2.75 1.98
N ALA A 26 -1.45 1.68 2.37
CA ALA A 26 -2.04 0.74 1.42
C ALA A 26 -3.02 1.44 0.47
N THR A 27 -3.91 2.25 1.01
CA THR A 27 -4.92 3.00 0.24
C THR A 27 -4.25 3.95 -0.77
N VAL A 28 -3.24 4.71 -0.35
CA VAL A 28 -2.49 5.59 -1.26
C VAL A 28 -1.84 4.79 -2.39
N HIS A 29 -1.20 3.66 -2.07
CA HIS A 29 -0.57 2.81 -3.08
C HIS A 29 -1.55 2.24 -4.09
N ILE A 30 -2.68 1.69 -3.62
CA ILE A 30 -3.72 1.12 -4.49
C ILE A 30 -4.31 2.21 -5.39
N ALA A 31 -4.58 3.40 -4.84
CA ALA A 31 -5.15 4.50 -5.61
C ALA A 31 -4.19 5.00 -6.70
N LEU A 32 -2.88 5.04 -6.42
CA LEU A 32 -1.86 5.42 -7.41
C LEU A 32 -1.68 4.39 -8.53
N ASP A 33 -1.84 3.10 -8.23
CA ASP A 33 -1.74 2.02 -9.22
C ASP A 33 -3.01 1.87 -10.08
N HIS A 34 -4.11 2.51 -9.70
CA HIS A 34 -5.39 2.39 -10.40
C HIS A 34 -5.35 3.09 -11.78
N PRO A 35 -5.72 2.41 -12.88
CA PRO A 35 -5.53 2.93 -14.25
C PRO A 35 -6.32 4.20 -14.54
N GLU A 36 -7.57 4.29 -14.06
CA GLU A 36 -8.43 5.44 -14.34
C GLU A 36 -8.20 6.62 -13.38
N ILE A 37 -8.15 6.37 -12.07
CA ILE A 37 -8.08 7.45 -11.06
C ILE A 37 -6.65 7.82 -10.65
N GLY A 38 -5.67 6.94 -10.87
CA GLY A 38 -4.28 7.12 -10.42
C GLY A 38 -3.62 8.40 -10.93
N PRO A 39 -3.76 8.77 -12.22
CA PRO A 39 -3.21 10.03 -12.74
C PRO A 39 -3.77 11.27 -12.02
N ALA A 40 -5.09 11.32 -11.82
CA ALA A 40 -5.75 12.44 -11.13
C ALA A 40 -5.40 12.46 -9.63
N PHE A 41 -5.38 11.30 -8.99
CA PHE A 41 -5.04 11.15 -7.57
C PHE A 41 -3.58 11.54 -7.29
N LYS A 42 -2.65 11.16 -8.18
CA LYS A 42 -1.24 11.58 -8.09
C LYS A 42 -1.11 13.10 -8.13
N LYS A 43 -1.84 13.77 -9.03
CA LYS A 43 -1.84 15.24 -9.12
C LYS A 43 -2.31 15.86 -7.81
N TYR A 44 -3.43 15.39 -7.28
CA TYR A 44 -3.97 15.84 -6.00
C TYR A 44 -2.97 15.64 -4.84
N LEU A 45 -2.30 14.49 -4.75
CA LEU A 45 -1.30 14.25 -3.70
C LEU A 45 -0.12 15.23 -3.76
N MET A 46 0.34 15.61 -4.96
CA MET A 46 1.38 16.62 -5.10
C MET A 46 0.89 17.99 -4.64
N GLU A 47 -0.34 18.37 -5.01
CA GLU A 47 -0.96 19.62 -4.54
C GLU A 47 -1.07 19.67 -3.01
N VAL A 48 -1.45 18.56 -2.36
CA VAL A 48 -1.49 18.49 -0.89
C VAL A 48 -0.09 18.62 -0.31
N ALA A 49 0.90 17.93 -0.88
CA ALA A 49 2.28 17.95 -0.38
C ALA A 49 2.95 19.32 -0.51
N ASP A 50 2.64 20.07 -1.57
CA ASP A 50 3.14 21.44 -1.77
C ASP A 50 2.55 22.43 -0.76
N ASN A 51 1.41 22.09 -0.13
CA ASN A 51 0.71 22.91 0.87
C ASN A 51 0.97 22.45 2.32
N LEU A 52 1.90 21.51 2.53
CA LEU A 52 2.37 21.08 3.86
C LEU A 52 3.56 21.93 4.32
#